data_AF-A0A553V5M7-F1
#
_entry.id   AF-A0A553V5M7-F1
#
_cell.length_a   1.000
_cell.length_b   1.000
_cell.length_c   1.000
_cell.angle_alpha   90.00
_cell.angle_beta   90.00
_cell.angle_gamma   90.00
#
_symmetry.space_group_name_H-M   'P 1'
#
loop_
_entity.id
_entity.type
_entity.pdbx_description
1 polymer ?
#
loop_
_entity_poly.entity_id
_entity_poly.type
_entity_poly.pdbx_seq_one_letter_code
_entity_poly.pdbx_strand_id
1 'polypeptide(L)'
;MVPHLNLVPLTAEELQHLLGKAAAQRLLPDISSARLAGRPFPGPEVSGDLSFEVREERDWGASPEQSRAIKALGGELLGLGALPLGVFYAPELPEARHQRAYLLDDAALSLRWSETPSGPALPPFVQAVTLSRDKASGIAASLSSTSGLPFSPGSSEELDVRLLPGAPLSEFLAAHRNLAVRHGRGQKLSGEQDWMRAFQTVRQLNFQAWTRRGLLIRE
;
A
#
# COMPACT_ATOMS: atom_id res chain seq x y z
N MET A 1 12.70 6.57 18.59
CA MET A 1 11.28 6.48 19.00
C MET A 1 10.45 6.41 17.72
N VAL A 2 9.76 5.29 17.48
CA VAL A 2 8.86 5.16 16.33
C VAL A 2 7.56 5.90 16.68
N PRO A 3 7.05 6.81 15.82
CA PRO A 3 5.83 7.54 16.14
C PRO A 3 4.60 6.64 16.05
N HIS A 4 3.56 7.00 16.80
CA HIS A 4 2.26 6.35 16.75
C HIS A 4 1.30 7.15 15.86
N LEU A 5 0.40 6.45 15.17
CA LEU A 5 -0.67 7.12 14.43
C LEU A 5 -1.69 7.70 15.42
N ASN A 6 -2.05 8.97 15.26
CA ASN A 6 -3.18 9.56 15.98
C ASN A 6 -4.49 9.05 15.40
N LEU A 7 -5.28 8.34 16.20
CA LEU A 7 -6.57 7.78 15.76
C LEU A 7 -7.72 8.81 15.79
N VAL A 8 -7.59 9.89 16.56
CA VAL A 8 -8.62 10.94 16.69
C VAL A 8 -9.04 11.59 15.36
N PRO A 9 -8.12 11.98 14.46
CA PRO A 9 -8.48 12.61 13.19
C PRO A 9 -9.07 11.63 12.18
N LEU A 10 -8.99 10.31 12.40
CA LEU A 10 -9.47 9.32 11.44
C LEU A 10 -11.00 9.19 11.49
N THR A 11 -11.57 8.96 10.32
CA THR A 11 -12.99 8.62 10.14
C THR A 11 -13.28 7.21 10.66
N ALA A 12 -14.56 6.91 10.92
CA ALA A 12 -14.96 5.57 11.35
C ALA A 12 -14.62 4.49 10.31
N GLU A 13 -14.66 4.83 9.02
CA GLU A 13 -14.27 3.95 7.94
C GLU A 13 -12.76 3.68 7.95
N GLU A 14 -11.94 4.72 8.04
CA GLU A 14 -10.48 4.60 8.12
C GLU A 14 -10.03 3.78 9.34
N LEU A 15 -10.70 3.97 10.49
CA LEU A 15 -10.44 3.18 11.70
C LEU A 15 -10.77 1.69 11.48
N GLN A 16 -11.89 1.37 10.83
CA GLN A 16 -12.26 -0.01 10.53
C GLN A 16 -11.30 -0.68 9.55
N HIS A 17 -10.76 0.07 8.59
CA HIS A 17 -9.76 -0.44 7.66
C HIS A 17 -8.43 -0.72 8.37
N LEU A 18 -7.96 0.25 9.16
CA LEU A 18 -6.69 0.15 9.86
C LEU A 18 -6.68 -0.95 10.95
N LEU A 19 -7.77 -1.06 11.71
CA LEU A 19 -7.82 -1.89 12.92
C LEU A 19 -8.69 -3.15 12.76
N GLY A 20 -9.49 -3.22 11.70
CA GLY A 20 -10.58 -4.18 11.58
C GLY A 20 -11.84 -3.71 12.30
N LYS A 21 -13.01 -4.16 11.81
CA LYS A 21 -14.34 -3.75 12.28
C LYS A 21 -14.52 -3.91 13.79
N ALA A 22 -14.14 -5.05 14.35
CA ALA A 22 -14.33 -5.36 15.77
C ALA A 22 -13.47 -4.46 16.68
N ALA A 23 -12.18 -4.29 16.34
CA ALA A 23 -11.29 -3.45 17.14
C ALA A 23 -11.66 -1.96 17.04
N ALA A 24 -12.04 -1.49 15.85
CA ALA A 24 -12.51 -0.12 15.66
C ALA A 24 -13.76 0.19 16.48
N GLN A 25 -14.76 -0.71 16.48
CA GLN A 25 -15.96 -0.57 17.31
C GLN A 25 -15.65 -0.53 18.80
N ARG A 26 -14.71 -1.38 19.26
CA ARG A 26 -14.29 -1.42 20.66
C ARG A 26 -13.60 -0.12 21.12
N LEU A 27 -12.76 0.47 20.28
CA LEU A 27 -12.00 1.69 20.62
C LEU A 27 -12.76 2.99 20.35
N LEU A 28 -13.88 2.93 19.63
CA LEU A 28 -14.65 4.12 19.25
C LEU A 28 -15.07 5.01 20.44
N PRO A 29 -15.50 4.47 21.61
CA PRO A 29 -15.85 5.29 22.76
C PRO A 29 -14.66 6.09 23.31
N ASP A 30 -13.48 5.46 23.39
CA ASP A 30 -12.27 6.09 23.91
C ASP A 30 -11.74 7.15 22.93
N ILE A 31 -11.75 6.86 21.63
CA ILE A 31 -11.38 7.80 20.57
C ILE A 31 -12.33 9.00 20.58
N SER A 32 -13.64 8.78 20.73
CA SER A 32 -14.63 9.85 20.79
C SER A 32 -14.43 10.73 22.03
N SER A 33 -14.14 10.13 23.18
CA SER A 33 -13.82 10.86 24.41
C SER A 33 -12.54 11.68 24.28
N ALA A 34 -11.50 11.12 23.66
CA ALA A 34 -10.25 11.83 23.37
C ALA A 34 -10.48 13.01 22.41
N ARG A 35 -11.32 12.81 21.38
CA ARG A 35 -11.73 13.87 20.44
C ARG A 35 -12.44 15.01 21.16
N LEU A 36 -13.39 14.71 22.05
CA LEU A 36 -14.09 15.74 22.86
C LEU A 36 -13.15 16.49 23.80
N ALA A 37 -12.14 15.81 24.34
CA ALA A 37 -11.14 16.40 25.21
C ALA A 37 -10.00 17.12 24.47
N GLY A 38 -10.00 17.13 23.12
CA GLY A 38 -8.95 17.75 22.31
C GLY A 38 -7.57 17.11 22.49
N ARG A 39 -7.50 15.83 22.91
CA ARG A 39 -6.24 15.11 23.17
C ARG A 39 -6.00 14.04 22.10
N PRO A 40 -4.74 13.73 21.75
CA PRO A 40 -4.45 12.62 20.85
C PRO A 40 -4.85 11.27 21.45
N PHE A 41 -5.09 10.29 20.59
CA PHE A 41 -5.29 8.89 20.99
C PHE A 41 -4.30 8.02 20.19
N PRO A 42 -3.31 7.39 20.86
CA PRO A 42 -2.28 6.63 20.17
C PRO A 42 -2.85 5.35 19.55
N GLY A 43 -2.53 5.14 18.28
CA GLY A 43 -2.85 3.96 17.50
C GLY A 43 -1.63 3.06 17.30
N PRO A 44 -1.53 2.31 16.19
CA PRO A 44 -0.37 1.49 15.91
C PRO A 44 0.89 2.35 15.66
N GLU A 45 2.05 1.76 15.91
CA GLU A 45 3.34 2.32 15.50
C GLU A 45 3.42 2.43 13.96
N VAL A 46 3.98 3.54 13.49
CA VAL A 46 4.15 3.82 12.06
C VAL A 46 5.62 4.14 11.79
N SER A 47 6.29 3.23 11.09
CA SER A 47 7.63 3.49 10.54
C SER A 47 7.55 4.22 9.20
N GLY A 48 8.42 5.20 8.96
CA GLY A 48 8.63 5.77 7.63
C GLY A 48 9.38 4.83 6.68
N ASP A 49 10.04 3.81 7.24
CA ASP A 49 10.82 2.83 6.51
C ASP A 49 10.08 1.51 6.41
N LEU A 50 10.12 0.93 5.20
CA LEU A 50 9.71 -0.44 4.91
C LEU A 50 10.94 -1.33 4.89
N SER A 51 10.81 -2.50 5.52
CA SER A 51 11.71 -3.62 5.28
C SER A 51 11.03 -4.63 4.36
N PHE A 52 11.82 -5.32 3.55
CA PHE A 52 11.34 -6.36 2.65
C PHE A 52 12.14 -7.63 2.92
N GLU A 53 11.57 -8.51 3.75
CA GLU A 53 12.17 -9.80 4.07
C GLU A 53 11.93 -10.79 2.93
N VAL A 54 13.00 -11.29 2.32
CA VAL A 54 12.90 -12.31 1.27
C VAL A 54 12.25 -13.58 1.83
N ARG A 55 11.35 -14.17 1.04
CA ARG A 55 10.70 -15.45 1.35
C ARG A 55 10.92 -16.44 0.21
N GLU A 56 11.11 -17.70 0.57
CA GLU A 56 11.18 -18.80 -0.39
C GLU A 56 9.83 -18.99 -1.08
N GLU A 57 9.86 -19.23 -2.38
CA GLU A 57 8.66 -19.49 -3.16
C GLU A 57 8.00 -20.81 -2.72
N ARG A 58 6.68 -20.77 -2.48
CA ARG A 58 5.88 -21.93 -2.05
C ARG A 58 4.43 -21.77 -2.51
N ASP A 59 3.59 -22.74 -2.18
CA ASP A 59 2.15 -22.55 -2.29
C ASP A 59 1.67 -21.53 -1.24
N TRP A 60 1.48 -20.30 -1.71
CA TRP A 60 0.95 -19.19 -0.92
C TRP A 60 -0.58 -19.18 -0.88
N GLY A 61 -1.13 -18.57 0.16
CA GLY A 61 -2.55 -18.43 0.46
C GLY A 61 -2.93 -19.14 1.77
N ALA A 62 -3.69 -18.46 2.63
CA ALA A 62 -4.26 -19.00 3.86
C ALA A 62 -5.46 -19.93 3.60
N SER A 63 -6.04 -19.91 2.39
CA SER A 63 -7.10 -20.83 1.95
C SER A 63 -6.88 -21.28 0.50
N PRO A 64 -7.46 -22.42 0.08
CA PRO A 64 -7.39 -22.87 -1.31
C PRO A 64 -7.92 -21.86 -2.33
N GLU A 65 -8.93 -21.07 -1.97
CA GLU A 65 -9.49 -19.99 -2.79
C GLU A 65 -8.46 -18.87 -2.97
N GLN A 66 -7.82 -18.45 -1.87
CA GLN A 66 -6.80 -17.41 -1.90
C GLN A 66 -5.58 -17.87 -2.71
N SER A 67 -5.13 -19.13 -2.54
CA SER A 67 -4.04 -19.71 -3.32
C SER A 67 -4.34 -19.71 -4.82
N ARG A 68 -5.57 -20.08 -5.21
CA ARG A 68 -6.01 -20.04 -6.61
C ARG A 68 -6.01 -18.61 -7.16
N ALA A 69 -6.50 -17.64 -6.39
CA ALA A 69 -6.51 -16.24 -6.77
C ALA A 69 -5.09 -15.66 -6.95
N ILE A 70 -4.16 -15.96 -6.03
CA ILE A 70 -2.75 -15.55 -6.12
C ILE A 70 -2.11 -16.13 -7.38
N LYS A 71 -2.31 -17.42 -7.64
CA LYS A 71 -1.79 -18.09 -8.85
C LYS A 71 -2.37 -17.49 -10.14
N ALA A 72 -3.67 -17.22 -10.17
CA ALA A 72 -4.35 -16.62 -11.33
C ALA A 72 -3.81 -15.21 -11.64
N LEU A 73 -3.76 -14.31 -10.65
CA LEU A 73 -3.24 -12.96 -10.82
C LEU A 73 -1.75 -12.98 -11.20
N GLY A 74 -0.96 -13.84 -10.56
CA GLY A 74 0.45 -14.00 -10.90
C GLY A 74 0.67 -14.49 -12.32
N GLY A 75 -0.15 -15.43 -12.80
CA GLY A 75 -0.11 -15.92 -14.18
C GLY A 75 -0.52 -14.85 -15.20
N GLU A 76 -1.54 -14.05 -14.89
CA GLU A 76 -1.96 -12.94 -15.75
C GLU A 76 -0.88 -11.85 -15.85
N LEU A 77 -0.22 -11.48 -14.74
CA LEU A 77 0.92 -10.56 -14.77
C LEU A 77 2.07 -11.06 -15.64
N LEU A 78 2.42 -12.34 -15.53
CA LEU A 78 3.45 -12.96 -16.37
C LEU A 78 3.03 -12.96 -17.85
N GLY A 79 1.77 -13.27 -18.14
CA GLY A 79 1.20 -13.22 -19.49
C GLY A 79 1.21 -11.82 -20.11
N LEU A 80 1.18 -10.78 -19.27
CA LEU A 80 1.31 -9.37 -19.67
C LEU A 80 2.78 -8.90 -19.77
N GLY A 81 3.75 -9.81 -19.57
CA GLY A 81 5.18 -9.53 -19.73
C GLY A 81 5.86 -8.99 -18.47
N ALA A 82 5.22 -9.07 -17.30
CA ALA A 82 5.85 -8.63 -16.05
C ALA A 82 7.00 -9.58 -15.66
N LEU A 83 8.15 -9.01 -15.33
CA LEU A 83 9.33 -9.72 -14.86
C LEU A 83 9.21 -10.00 -13.35
N PRO A 84 9.12 -11.27 -12.90
CA PRO A 84 9.08 -11.57 -11.48
C PRO A 84 10.44 -11.32 -10.83
N LEU A 85 10.42 -10.76 -9.62
CA LEU A 85 11.63 -10.47 -8.85
C LEU A 85 11.76 -11.34 -7.60
N GLY A 86 10.65 -11.77 -7.01
CA GLY A 86 10.67 -12.61 -5.80
C GLY A 86 9.46 -12.38 -4.91
N VAL A 87 9.44 -13.08 -3.77
CA VAL A 87 8.40 -12.93 -2.76
C VAL A 87 9.00 -12.30 -1.51
N PHE A 88 8.28 -11.33 -0.95
CA PHE A 88 8.72 -10.54 0.18
C PHE A 88 7.63 -10.45 1.25
N TYR A 89 8.06 -10.32 2.50
CA TYR A 89 7.23 -9.98 3.63
C TYR A 89 7.62 -8.59 4.15
N ALA A 90 6.65 -7.70 4.31
CA ALA A 90 6.85 -6.35 4.81
C ALA A 90 6.07 -6.15 6.13
N PRO A 91 6.73 -6.29 7.30
CA PRO A 91 6.07 -6.27 8.60
C PRO A 91 5.41 -4.93 8.94
N GLU A 92 5.91 -3.82 8.41
CA GLU A 92 5.44 -2.46 8.73
C GLU A 92 4.14 -2.09 7.99
N LEU A 93 3.66 -2.94 7.08
CA LEU A 93 2.40 -2.74 6.39
C LEU A 93 1.23 -3.22 7.28
N PRO A 94 0.17 -2.42 7.47
CA PRO A 94 -0.92 -2.77 8.37
C PRO A 94 -1.79 -3.94 7.85
N GLU A 95 -1.85 -4.12 6.53
CA GLU A 95 -2.78 -5.03 5.86
C GLU A 95 -2.07 -6.24 5.20
N ALA A 96 -2.12 -6.34 3.87
CA ALA A 96 -1.49 -7.38 3.08
C ALA A 96 0.04 -7.24 3.10
N ARG A 97 0.69 -7.95 4.04
CA ARG A 97 2.13 -7.92 4.29
C ARG A 97 2.95 -8.81 3.36
N HIS A 98 2.31 -9.84 2.80
CA HIS A 98 2.97 -10.69 1.81
C HIS A 98 2.80 -10.09 0.44
N GLN A 99 3.87 -10.13 -0.35
CA GLN A 99 3.84 -9.60 -1.69
C GLN A 99 4.79 -10.32 -2.63
N ARG A 100 4.35 -10.49 -3.86
CA ARG A 100 5.20 -10.92 -4.96
C ARG A 100 5.51 -9.70 -5.84
N ALA A 101 6.80 -9.46 -6.01
CA ALA A 101 7.33 -8.31 -6.72
C ALA A 101 7.46 -8.61 -8.21
N TYR A 102 7.08 -7.63 -9.04
CA TYR A 102 7.31 -7.65 -10.47
C TYR A 102 7.76 -6.28 -10.98
N LEU A 103 8.42 -6.27 -12.15
CA LEU A 103 8.64 -5.07 -12.95
C LEU A 103 7.93 -5.20 -14.29
N LEU A 104 7.35 -4.09 -14.77
CA LEU A 104 6.83 -3.99 -16.11
C LEU A 104 7.11 -2.58 -16.64
N ASP A 105 7.94 -2.49 -17.69
CA ASP A 105 8.44 -1.21 -18.21
C ASP A 105 9.11 -0.35 -17.13
N ASP A 106 8.51 0.79 -16.77
CA ASP A 106 8.92 1.73 -15.72
C ASP A 106 8.09 1.60 -14.43
N ALA A 107 7.20 0.61 -14.34
CA ALA A 107 6.34 0.38 -13.20
C ALA A 107 6.86 -0.76 -12.30
N ALA A 108 6.90 -0.49 -10.99
CA ALA A 108 7.04 -1.50 -9.95
C ALA A 108 5.66 -2.03 -9.58
N LEU A 109 5.46 -3.34 -9.70
CA LEU A 109 4.19 -4.00 -9.38
C LEU A 109 4.34 -4.86 -8.13
N SER A 110 3.30 -4.91 -7.32
CA SER A 110 3.22 -5.75 -6.13
C SER A 110 1.88 -6.47 -6.11
N LEU A 111 1.89 -7.79 -6.27
CA LEU A 111 0.74 -8.65 -5.97
C LEU A 111 0.76 -8.92 -4.48
N ARG A 112 -0.25 -8.45 -3.74
CA ARG A 112 -0.29 -8.43 -2.28
C ARG A 112 -1.38 -9.34 -1.74
N TRP A 113 -1.07 -10.01 -0.63
CA TRP A 113 -2.03 -10.79 0.16
C TRP A 113 -1.65 -10.80 1.65
N SER A 114 -2.54 -11.33 2.49
CA SER A 114 -2.26 -11.59 3.90
C SER A 114 -2.56 -13.03 4.24
N GLU A 115 -1.64 -13.65 4.97
CA GLU A 115 -1.83 -14.92 5.67
C GLU A 115 -1.84 -14.73 7.19
N THR A 116 -1.76 -13.47 7.65
CA THR A 116 -1.69 -13.15 9.07
C THR A 116 -3.07 -13.36 9.72
N PRO A 117 -3.21 -14.28 10.70
CA PRO A 117 -4.52 -14.66 11.25
C PRO A 117 -5.29 -13.52 11.93
N SER A 118 -4.58 -12.49 12.41
CA SER A 118 -5.14 -11.35 13.12
C SER A 118 -5.51 -10.17 12.21
N GLY A 119 -5.22 -10.24 10.91
CA GLY A 119 -5.49 -9.16 9.95
C GLY A 119 -6.86 -9.29 9.27
N PRO A 120 -7.35 -8.21 8.63
CA PRO A 120 -8.52 -8.31 7.77
C PRO A 120 -8.25 -9.29 6.62
N ALA A 121 -9.17 -10.23 6.39
CA ALA A 121 -9.11 -11.15 5.27
C ALA A 121 -9.42 -10.39 3.97
N LEU A 122 -8.37 -9.87 3.33
CA LEU A 122 -8.48 -9.16 2.07
C LEU A 122 -8.24 -10.12 0.89
N PRO A 123 -9.04 -10.01 -0.19
CA PRO A 123 -8.72 -10.72 -1.42
C PRO A 123 -7.35 -10.25 -1.93
N PRO A 124 -6.56 -11.13 -2.58
CA PRO A 124 -5.31 -10.71 -3.21
C PRO A 124 -5.55 -9.58 -4.21
N PHE A 125 -4.66 -8.60 -4.24
CA PHE A 125 -4.79 -7.43 -5.11
C PHE A 125 -3.43 -6.99 -5.65
N VAL A 126 -3.44 -6.17 -6.70
CA VAL A 126 -2.22 -5.64 -7.32
C VAL A 126 -2.10 -4.17 -7.03
N GLN A 127 -0.88 -3.72 -6.78
CA GLN A 127 -0.48 -2.32 -6.76
C GLN A 127 0.57 -2.07 -7.82
N ALA A 128 0.53 -0.88 -8.42
CA ALA A 128 1.49 -0.40 -9.38
C ALA A 128 2.02 0.97 -8.96
N VAL A 129 3.33 1.15 -9.02
CA VAL A 129 4.03 2.39 -8.70
C VAL A 129 4.93 2.78 -9.86
N THR A 130 4.79 4.01 -10.34
CA THR A 130 5.74 4.63 -11.27
C THR A 130 6.30 5.89 -10.62
N LEU A 131 7.61 5.97 -10.46
CA LEU A 131 8.28 7.17 -9.95
C LEU A 131 8.46 8.19 -11.08
N SER A 132 8.06 9.44 -10.87
CA SER A 132 8.28 10.51 -11.84
C SER A 132 9.78 10.82 -11.93
N ARG A 133 10.29 10.99 -13.16
CA ARG A 133 11.67 11.47 -13.38
C ARG A 133 11.80 12.96 -13.11
N ASP A 134 10.80 13.72 -13.53
CA ASP A 134 10.71 15.17 -13.34
C ASP A 134 9.65 15.48 -12.27
N LYS A 135 9.90 16.49 -11.45
CA LYS A 135 8.97 16.96 -10.40
C LYS A 135 8.26 18.26 -10.80
N ALA A 136 8.35 18.69 -12.05
CA ALA A 136 7.71 19.91 -12.54
C ALA A 136 6.19 19.93 -12.31
N SER A 137 5.51 18.78 -12.29
CA SER A 137 4.07 18.68 -11.99
C SER A 137 3.74 18.74 -10.49
N GLY A 138 4.73 18.71 -9.61
CA GLY A 138 4.55 18.52 -8.17
C GLY A 138 4.24 17.08 -7.76
N ILE A 139 4.09 16.14 -8.71
CA ILE A 139 3.82 14.73 -8.44
C ILE A 139 5.11 13.91 -8.55
N ALA A 140 5.51 13.31 -7.42
CA ALA A 140 6.72 12.51 -7.30
C ALA A 140 6.51 11.04 -7.71
N ALA A 141 5.28 10.50 -7.57
CA ALA A 141 4.96 9.16 -8.03
C ALA A 141 3.46 8.99 -8.34
N SER A 142 3.17 8.09 -9.26
CA SER A 142 1.82 7.59 -9.52
C SER A 142 1.64 6.24 -8.82
N LEU A 143 0.53 6.06 -8.13
CA LEU A 143 0.17 4.84 -7.42
C LEU A 143 -1.22 4.38 -7.86
N SER A 144 -1.35 3.12 -8.26
CA SER A 144 -2.65 2.54 -8.56
C SER A 144 -2.86 1.22 -7.83
N SER A 145 -4.10 0.90 -7.49
CA SER A 145 -4.44 -0.39 -6.87
C SER A 145 -5.72 -0.98 -7.43
N THR A 146 -5.75 -2.31 -7.57
CA THR A 146 -6.99 -3.07 -7.85
C THR A 146 -7.80 -3.34 -6.58
N SER A 147 -7.30 -2.94 -5.41
CA SER A 147 -8.08 -2.90 -4.18
C SER A 147 -8.91 -1.62 -4.13
N GLY A 148 -10.16 -1.73 -3.65
CA GLY A 148 -11.01 -0.57 -3.39
C GLY A 148 -10.72 0.12 -2.06
N LEU A 149 -9.78 -0.40 -1.27
CA LEU A 149 -9.48 0.16 0.04
C LEU A 149 -8.73 1.49 -0.12
N PRO A 150 -9.19 2.57 0.53
CA PRO A 150 -8.47 3.83 0.52
C PRO A 150 -7.11 3.66 1.19
N PHE A 151 -6.09 4.37 0.68
CA PHE A 151 -4.82 4.51 1.40
C PHE A 151 -5.09 5.29 2.67
N SER A 152 -5.19 4.60 3.79
CA SER A 152 -5.48 5.18 5.10
C SER A 152 -4.22 5.18 5.97
N PRO A 153 -3.84 6.32 6.56
CA PRO A 153 -4.39 7.65 6.32
C PRO A 153 -4.17 8.16 4.88
N GLY A 154 -4.97 9.13 4.46
CA GLY A 154 -4.96 9.68 3.09
C GLY A 154 -3.55 9.98 2.55
N SER A 155 -3.36 9.73 1.25
CA SER A 155 -2.06 9.84 0.58
C SER A 155 -1.49 11.27 0.58
N SER A 156 -0.18 11.36 0.35
CA SER A 156 0.53 12.61 0.08
C SER A 156 -0.03 13.30 -1.16
N GLU A 157 -0.08 14.62 -1.13
CA GLU A 157 -0.37 15.47 -2.29
C GLU A 157 0.67 15.34 -3.42
N GLU A 158 1.84 14.77 -3.12
CA GLU A 158 2.89 14.46 -4.10
C GLU A 158 2.66 13.10 -4.78
N LEU A 159 1.55 12.41 -4.49
CA LEU A 159 1.15 11.16 -5.12
C LEU A 159 -0.12 11.36 -5.95
N ASP A 160 -0.08 10.94 -7.21
CA ASP A 160 -1.31 10.78 -8.00
C ASP A 160 -1.82 9.35 -7.83
N VAL A 161 -3.01 9.21 -7.25
CA VAL A 161 -3.53 7.95 -6.73
C VAL A 161 -4.80 7.56 -7.46
N ARG A 162 -4.86 6.30 -7.92
CA ARG A 162 -6.05 5.76 -8.59
C ARG A 162 -6.42 4.36 -8.12
N LEU A 163 -7.63 4.22 -7.57
CA LEU A 163 -8.22 2.93 -7.21
C LEU A 163 -9.08 2.43 -8.36
N LEU A 164 -8.89 1.17 -8.73
CA LEU A 164 -9.56 0.50 -9.85
C LEU A 164 -10.09 -0.88 -9.39
N PRO A 165 -11.00 -0.91 -8.39
CA PRO A 165 -11.54 -2.16 -7.88
C PRO A 165 -12.27 -2.94 -8.98
N GLY A 166 -11.93 -4.23 -9.10
CA GLY A 166 -12.56 -5.14 -10.06
C GLY A 166 -12.14 -4.96 -11.52
N ALA A 167 -11.23 -4.02 -11.83
CA ALA A 167 -10.70 -3.88 -13.18
C ALA A 167 -9.85 -5.11 -13.57
N PRO A 168 -9.99 -5.64 -14.80
CA PRO A 168 -9.06 -6.62 -15.37
C PRO A 168 -7.61 -6.09 -15.32
N LEU A 169 -6.59 -6.95 -15.18
CA LEU A 169 -5.22 -6.46 -14.99
C LEU A 169 -4.69 -5.70 -16.21
N SER A 170 -5.11 -6.09 -17.42
CA SER A 170 -4.77 -5.36 -18.65
C SER A 170 -5.30 -3.91 -18.63
N GLU A 171 -6.55 -3.71 -18.24
CA GLU A 171 -7.17 -2.39 -18.09
C GLU A 171 -6.54 -1.59 -16.95
N PHE A 172 -6.26 -2.26 -15.82
CA PHE A 172 -5.57 -1.67 -14.68
C PHE A 172 -4.19 -1.12 -15.07
N LEU A 173 -3.37 -1.91 -15.77
CA LEU A 173 -2.02 -1.49 -16.17
C LEU A 173 -2.07 -0.39 -17.24
N ALA A 174 -3.01 -0.47 -18.19
CA ALA A 174 -3.23 0.61 -19.16
C ALA A 174 -3.65 1.91 -18.46
N ALA A 175 -4.56 1.84 -17.48
CA ALA A 175 -4.99 2.98 -16.70
C ALA A 175 -3.87 3.56 -15.82
N HIS A 176 -3.02 2.71 -15.23
CA HIS A 176 -1.85 3.15 -14.47
C HIS A 176 -0.83 3.87 -15.36
N ARG A 177 -0.52 3.31 -16.54
CA ARG A 177 0.36 3.96 -17.51
C ARG A 177 -0.17 5.33 -17.94
N ASN A 178 -1.48 5.41 -18.22
CA ASN A 178 -2.13 6.68 -18.56
C ASN A 178 -2.13 7.69 -17.41
N LEU A 179 -2.07 7.24 -16.16
CA LEU A 179 -1.88 8.10 -14.99
C LEU A 179 -0.45 8.65 -14.96
N ALA A 180 0.54 7.77 -15.06
CA ALA A 180 1.95 8.12 -14.99
C ALA A 180 2.39 9.09 -16.10
N VAL A 181 1.94 8.89 -17.33
CA VAL A 181 2.30 9.73 -18.49
C VAL A 181 1.86 11.19 -18.33
N ARG A 182 0.81 11.47 -17.54
CA ARG A 182 0.37 12.85 -17.25
C ARG A 182 1.42 13.67 -16.51
N HIS A 183 2.31 12.99 -15.78
CA HIS A 183 3.36 13.60 -14.97
C HIS A 183 4.75 13.49 -15.62
N GLY A 184 4.81 13.08 -16.88
CA GLY A 184 6.06 12.97 -17.65
C GLY A 184 6.55 11.53 -17.79
N ARG A 185 7.88 11.36 -17.82
CA ARG A 185 8.52 10.05 -17.98
C ARG A 185 8.75 9.39 -16.63
N GLY A 186 8.48 8.09 -16.54
CA GLY A 186 8.87 7.29 -15.38
C GLY A 186 10.38 7.12 -15.28
N GLN A 187 10.85 6.86 -14.06
CA GLN A 187 12.21 6.39 -13.83
C GLN A 187 12.33 4.96 -14.30
N LYS A 188 13.43 4.64 -15.00
CA LYS A 188 13.72 3.26 -15.39
C LYS A 188 14.05 2.47 -14.13
N LEU A 189 13.40 1.32 -13.96
CA LEU A 189 13.62 0.39 -12.86
C LEU A 189 14.30 -0.88 -13.38
N SER A 190 15.25 -1.40 -12.61
CA SER A 190 16.02 -2.59 -12.92
C SER A 190 16.31 -3.40 -11.65
N GLY A 191 15.57 -4.49 -11.49
CA GLY A 191 15.76 -5.44 -10.39
C GLY A 191 15.10 -5.04 -9.06
N GLU A 192 15.37 -5.85 -8.05
CA GLU A 192 14.73 -5.81 -6.73
C GLU A 192 14.94 -4.49 -5.98
N GLN A 193 16.16 -3.96 -5.99
CA GLN A 193 16.48 -2.74 -5.26
C GLN A 193 15.68 -1.53 -5.76
N ASP A 194 15.47 -1.45 -7.08
CA ASP A 194 14.66 -0.41 -7.69
C ASP A 194 13.17 -0.57 -7.35
N TRP A 195 12.68 -1.80 -7.31
CA TRP A 195 11.32 -2.11 -6.85
C TRP A 195 11.12 -1.72 -5.38
N MET A 196 12.04 -2.09 -4.48
CA MET A 196 11.98 -1.71 -3.06
C MET A 196 11.99 -0.20 -2.89
N ARG A 197 12.88 0.49 -3.63
CA ARG A 197 12.99 1.95 -3.63
C ARG A 197 11.68 2.62 -4.07
N ALA A 198 10.98 2.06 -5.05
CA ALA A 198 9.71 2.63 -5.52
C ALA A 198 8.65 2.63 -4.41
N PHE A 199 8.43 1.49 -3.75
CA PHE A 199 7.47 1.39 -2.65
C PHE A 199 7.93 2.16 -1.40
N GLN A 200 9.23 2.16 -1.11
CA GLN A 200 9.81 2.96 -0.02
C GLN A 200 9.62 4.47 -0.26
N THR A 201 9.74 4.94 -1.51
CA THR A 201 9.49 6.34 -1.86
C THR A 201 8.04 6.73 -1.58
N VAL A 202 7.08 5.88 -2.00
CA VAL A 202 5.65 6.09 -1.71
C VAL A 202 5.41 6.13 -0.19
N ARG A 203 6.02 5.23 0.57
CA ARG A 203 5.91 5.23 2.04
C ARG A 203 6.44 6.53 2.64
N GLN A 204 7.61 6.99 2.21
CA GLN A 204 8.23 8.20 2.72
C GLN A 204 7.42 9.46 2.40
N LEU A 205 6.86 9.56 1.19
CA LEU A 205 5.97 10.66 0.81
C LEU A 205 4.74 10.72 1.73
N ASN A 206 4.08 9.57 1.95
CA ASN A 206 2.94 9.48 2.87
C ASN A 206 3.33 9.82 4.30
N PHE A 207 4.44 9.25 4.80
CA PHE A 207 4.92 9.50 6.15
C PHE A 207 5.22 10.98 6.41
N GLN A 208 5.85 11.66 5.45
CA GLN A 208 6.11 13.10 5.53
C GLN A 208 4.82 13.91 5.50
N ALA A 209 3.88 13.58 4.62
CA ALA A 209 2.57 14.24 4.58
C ALA A 209 1.80 14.06 5.89
N TRP A 210 1.81 12.85 6.47
CA TRP A 210 1.17 12.57 7.76
C TRP A 210 1.84 13.32 8.91
N THR A 211 3.17 13.44 8.87
CA THR A 211 3.92 14.27 9.83
C THR A 211 3.48 15.74 9.75
N ARG A 212 3.42 16.31 8.53
CA ARG A 212 2.99 17.71 8.31
C ARG A 212 1.55 17.95 8.77
N ARG A 213 0.67 16.96 8.60
CA ARG A 213 -0.76 17.02 9.01
C ARG A 213 -0.97 16.76 10.52
N GLY A 214 0.08 16.51 11.29
CA GLY A 214 -0.04 16.22 12.74
C GLY A 214 -0.71 14.87 13.03
N LEU A 215 -0.69 13.94 12.08
CA LEU A 215 -1.27 12.60 12.24
C LEU A 215 -0.35 11.65 13.00
N LEU A 216 0.91 12.02 13.23
CA LEU A 216 1.91 11.20 13.91
C LEU A 216 2.28 11.83 15.26
N ILE A 217 2.12 11.04 16.34
CA ILE A 217 2.44 11.43 17.71
C ILE A 217 3.81 10.85 18.07
N ARG A 218 4.68 11.69 18.60
CA ARG A 218 5.96 11.28 19.19
C ARG A 218 5.79 11.40 20.70
N GLU A 219 5.58 10.26 21.36
CA GLU A 219 5.70 10.19 22.83
C GLU A 219 7.17 10.30 23.24
#